data_AF-A0A0G1TRK2-F1
#
_entry.id   AF-A0A0G1TRK2-F1
#
_cell.length_a   1.000
_cell.length_b   1.000
_cell.length_c   1.000
_cell.angle_alpha   90.00
_cell.angle_beta   90.00
_cell.angle_gamma   90.00
#
_symmetry.space_group_name_H-M   'P 1'
#
loop_
_entity.id
_entity.type
_entity.pdbx_description
1 polymer ?
#
loop_
_entity_poly.entity_id
_entity_poly.type
_entity_poly.pdbx_seq_one_letter_code
_entity_poly.pdbx_strand_id
1 'polypeptide(L)'
;MCRTHSFGGPPYGIPIPAEVYEQFPQNVKDAYKTFDDWWQNVLALDNPVSRKDMPANIAEALETIKAAPIPGHEGATGADSCYINGVEMQFAD
;
A
#
# COMPACT_ATOMS: atom_id res chain seq x y z
N MET A 1 4.06 -1.42 -8.12
CA MET A 1 5.17 -0.49 -7.87
C MET A 1 5.98 -0.96 -6.67
N CYS A 2 7.21 -1.46 -6.85
CA CYS A 2 8.19 -1.51 -5.76
C CYS A 2 9.37 -0.65 -6.24
N ARG A 3 9.61 0.52 -5.63
CA ARG A 3 10.87 1.24 -5.87
C ARG A 3 11.92 0.56 -5.00
N THR A 4 12.84 -0.15 -5.64
CA THR A 4 14.09 -0.60 -5.02
C THR A 4 14.94 0.61 -4.65
N HIS A 5 14.61 1.28 -3.54
CA HIS A 5 15.54 2.21 -2.89
C HIS A 5 16.26 1.46 -1.78
N SER A 6 17.57 1.38 -1.95
CA SER A 6 18.54 0.66 -1.15
C SER A 6 18.52 1.07 0.33
N PHE A 7 17.81 0.31 1.17
CA PHE A 7 18.11 0.17 2.59
C PHE A 7 17.83 -1.28 3.05
N GLY A 8 18.77 -2.19 2.76
CA GLY A 8 19.15 -3.28 3.67
C GLY A 8 18.15 -4.37 4.11
N GLY A 9 17.13 -4.76 3.33
CA GLY A 9 16.29 -5.93 3.65
C GLY A 9 15.70 -6.62 2.41
N PRO A 10 15.38 -7.93 2.48
CA PRO A 10 14.67 -8.63 1.40
C PRO A 10 13.33 -7.92 1.10
N PRO A 11 12.75 -8.06 -0.11
CA PRO A 11 11.47 -7.42 -0.39
C PRO A 11 10.43 -8.01 0.55
N TYR A 12 10.04 -7.25 1.57
CA TYR A 12 9.02 -7.66 2.52
C TYR A 12 7.67 -7.60 1.79
N GLY A 13 7.31 -8.68 1.10
CA GLY A 13 6.00 -8.84 0.47
C GLY A 13 6.00 -9.09 -1.04
N ILE A 14 4.80 -9.32 -1.56
CA ILE A 14 4.52 -9.68 -2.94
C ILE A 14 4.55 -8.43 -3.81
N PRO A 15 5.39 -8.38 -4.87
CA PRO A 15 5.34 -7.27 -5.81
C PRO A 15 4.01 -7.28 -6.57
N ILE A 16 3.37 -6.12 -6.66
CA ILE A 16 2.20 -5.90 -7.51
C ILE A 16 2.67 -5.18 -8.78
N PRO A 17 3.01 -5.92 -9.85
CA PRO A 17 3.32 -5.33 -11.15
C PRO A 17 2.02 -4.86 -11.84
N ALA A 18 2.15 -4.12 -12.95
CA ALA A 18 1.00 -3.51 -13.63
C ALA A 18 -0.02 -4.57 -14.09
N GLU A 19 0.45 -5.72 -14.57
CA GLU A 19 -0.40 -6.81 -15.00
C GLU A 19 -1.24 -7.44 -13.86
N VAL A 20 -0.72 -7.47 -12.63
CA VAL A 20 -1.49 -7.91 -11.46
C VAL A 20 -2.40 -6.79 -11.00
N TYR A 21 -1.93 -5.54 -11.04
CA TYR A 21 -2.73 -4.36 -10.68
C TYR A 21 -4.02 -4.27 -11.50
N GLU A 22 -3.93 -4.48 -12.82
CA GLU A 22 -5.08 -4.37 -13.72
C GLU A 22 -6.17 -5.42 -13.47
N GLN A 23 -5.80 -6.56 -12.89
CA GLN A 23 -6.72 -7.64 -12.54
C GLN A 23 -7.53 -7.37 -11.26
N PHE A 24 -7.15 -6.37 -10.45
CA PHE A 24 -7.96 -5.98 -9.30
C PHE A 24 -9.31 -5.39 -9.76
N PRO A 25 -10.37 -5.60 -8.97
CA PRO A 25 -11.65 -4.94 -9.21
C PRO A 25 -11.51 -3.41 -9.04
N GLN A 26 -12.40 -2.66 -9.69
CA GLN A 26 -12.29 -1.20 -9.77
C GLN A 26 -12.25 -0.53 -8.39
N ASN A 27 -13.03 -1.02 -7.42
CA ASN A 27 -13.05 -0.48 -6.06
C ASN A 27 -11.67 -0.58 -5.36
N VAL A 28 -10.91 -1.64 -5.61
CA VAL A 28 -9.57 -1.81 -5.05
C VAL A 28 -8.57 -0.88 -5.76
N LYS A 29 -8.71 -0.71 -7.08
CA LYS A 29 -7.90 0.25 -7.85
C LYS A 29 -8.14 1.69 -7.39
N ASP A 30 -9.41 2.06 -7.15
CA ASP A 30 -9.78 3.38 -6.63
C ASP A 30 -9.26 3.60 -5.20
N ALA A 31 -9.26 2.56 -4.37
CA ALA A 31 -8.65 2.58 -3.04
C ALA A 31 -7.13 2.77 -3.11
N TYR A 32 -6.43 2.02 -3.97
CA TYR A 32 -4.99 2.22 -4.23
C TYR A 32 -4.68 3.64 -4.63
N LYS A 33 -5.45 4.21 -5.58
CA LYS A 33 -5.29 5.59 -6.01
C LYS A 33 -5.51 6.59 -4.88
N THR A 34 -6.61 6.44 -4.15
CA THR A 34 -6.97 7.33 -3.04
C THR A 34 -5.90 7.33 -1.95
N PHE A 35 -5.40 6.15 -1.61
CA PHE A 35 -4.35 5.99 -0.61
C PHE A 35 -2.99 6.51 -1.10
N ASP A 36 -2.56 6.15 -2.33
CA ASP A 36 -1.27 6.60 -2.89
C ASP A 36 -1.23 8.12 -3.08
N ASP A 37 -2.30 8.74 -3.59
CA ASP A 37 -2.39 10.19 -3.75
C ASP A 37 -2.19 10.91 -2.38
N TRP A 38 -2.75 10.37 -1.28
CA TRP A 38 -2.50 10.89 0.06
C TRP A 38 -1.07 10.60 0.54
N TRP A 39 -0.61 9.36 0.38
CA TRP A 39 0.68 8.91 0.88
C TRP A 39 1.86 9.68 0.26
N GLN A 40 1.82 9.94 -1.05
CA GLN A 40 2.84 10.75 -1.72
C GLN A 40 2.89 12.19 -1.19
N ASN A 41 1.73 12.77 -0.84
CA ASN A 41 1.66 14.11 -0.27
C ASN A 41 2.22 14.16 1.15
N VAL A 42 1.95 13.13 1.97
CA VAL A 42 2.44 13.08 3.35
C VAL A 42 3.94 12.76 3.41
N LEU A 43 4.45 11.84 2.57
CA LEU A 43 5.87 11.56 2.47
C LEU A 43 6.70 12.79 2.08
N ALA A 44 6.14 13.70 1.29
CA ALA A 44 6.81 14.94 0.91
C ALA A 44 7.03 15.91 2.09
N LEU A 45 6.34 15.71 3.23
CA LEU A 45 6.41 16.60 4.39
C LEU A 45 7.54 16.26 5.38
N ASP A 46 8.33 15.20 5.13
CA ASP A 46 9.48 14.73 5.94
C ASP A 46 9.19 14.62 7.46
N ASN A 47 7.91 14.45 7.81
CA ASN A 47 7.44 14.31 9.18
C ASN A 47 7.05 12.86 9.45
N PRO A 48 7.25 12.36 10.68
CA PRO A 48 6.74 11.05 11.07
C PRO A 48 5.22 11.00 10.86
N VAL A 49 4.76 10.02 10.08
CA VAL A 49 3.34 9.84 9.79
C VAL A 49 2.72 8.99 10.87
N SER A 50 1.68 9.50 11.53
CA SER A 50 0.88 8.69 12.45
C SER A 50 -0.38 8.17 11.75
N ARG A 51 -0.75 6.90 11.96
CA ARG A 51 -2.06 6.37 11.55
C ARG A 51 -3.22 7.14 12.20
N LYS A 52 -3.00 7.81 13.34
CA LYS A 52 -4.01 8.66 14.00
C LYS A 52 -4.36 9.91 13.21
N ASP A 53 -3.42 10.42 12.41
CA ASP A 53 -3.61 11.60 11.57
C ASP A 53 -4.16 11.22 10.18
N MET A 54 -4.35 9.92 9.93
CA MET A 54 -4.90 9.42 8.68
C MET A 54 -6.40 9.75 8.60
N PRO A 55 -6.84 10.49 7.55
CA PRO A 55 -8.26 10.76 7.36
C PRO A 55 -9.07 9.47 7.19
N ALA A 56 -10.32 9.45 7.65
CA ALA A 56 -11.15 8.25 7.65
C ALA A 56 -11.31 7.59 6.27
N ASN A 57 -11.43 8.39 5.20
CA ASN A 57 -11.52 7.88 3.83
C ASN A 57 -10.21 7.21 3.35
N ILE A 58 -9.06 7.65 3.87
CA ILE A 58 -7.77 7.05 3.57
C ILE A 58 -7.59 5.76 4.36
N ALA A 59 -8.02 5.74 5.63
CA ALA A 59 -8.02 4.53 6.44
C ALA A 59 -8.92 3.44 5.81
N GLU A 60 -10.11 3.81 5.34
CA GLU A 60 -11.00 2.88 4.64
C GLU A 60 -10.39 2.36 3.33
N ALA A 61 -9.71 3.23 2.57
CA ALA A 61 -9.00 2.83 1.37
C ALA A 61 -7.86 1.84 1.69
N LEU A 62 -7.08 2.09 2.75
CA LEU A 62 -6.02 1.19 3.19
C LEU A 62 -6.57 -0.19 3.59
N GLU A 63 -7.66 -0.23 4.36
CA GLU A 63 -8.30 -1.49 4.75
C GLU A 63 -8.91 -2.23 3.56
N THR A 64 -9.47 -1.51 2.59
CA THR A 64 -9.97 -2.08 1.33
C THR A 64 -8.85 -2.76 0.55
N ILE A 65 -7.67 -2.13 0.47
CA ILE A 65 -6.50 -2.72 -0.17
C ILE A 65 -6.03 -3.96 0.60
N LYS A 66 -5.90 -3.87 1.92
CA LYS A 66 -5.42 -4.97 2.77
C LYS A 66 -6.30 -6.21 2.71
N ALA A 67 -7.61 -6.05 2.64
CA ALA A 67 -8.56 -7.15 2.56
C ALA A 67 -8.65 -7.78 1.16
N ALA A 68 -8.21 -7.08 0.11
CA ALA A 68 -8.34 -7.55 -1.26
C ALA A 68 -7.37 -8.71 -1.55
N PRO A 69 -7.86 -9.86 -2.06
CA PRO A 69 -6.98 -10.95 -2.48
C PRO A 69 -6.12 -10.52 -3.68
N ILE A 70 -4.84 -10.90 -3.69
CA ILE A 70 -3.94 -10.58 -4.81
C ILE A 70 -4.21 -11.56 -5.97
N PRO A 71 -4.59 -11.07 -7.18
CA PRO A 71 -4.79 -11.93 -8.34
C PRO A 71 -3.55 -12.76 -8.66
N GLY A 72 -3.71 -14.07 -8.82
CA GLY A 72 -2.59 -14.99 -9.10
C GLY A 72 -1.77 -15.42 -7.88
N HIS A 73 -2.13 -14.97 -6.67
CA HIS A 73 -1.46 -15.35 -5.43
C HIS A 73 -2.48 -15.87 -4.42
N GLU A 74 -2.76 -17.18 -4.47
CA GLU A 74 -3.75 -17.83 -3.60
C GLU A 74 -3.37 -17.68 -2.12
N GLY A 75 -4.33 -17.24 -1.30
CA GLY A 75 -4.15 -17.06 0.13
C GLY A 75 -3.43 -15.77 0.55
N ALA A 76 -2.98 -14.96 -0.40
CA ALA A 76 -2.37 -13.66 -0.12
C ALA A 76 -3.33 -12.50 -0.38
N THR A 77 -3.23 -11.45 0.42
CA THR A 77 -4.02 -10.22 0.26
C THR A 77 -3.13 -9.00 0.09
N GLY A 78 -3.71 -7.82 -0.19
CA GLY A 78 -2.95 -6.59 -0.34
C GLY A 78 -2.10 -6.24 0.88
N ALA A 79 -2.41 -6.78 2.07
CA ALA A 79 -1.57 -6.68 3.27
C ALA A 79 -0.21 -7.37 3.08
N ASP A 80 -0.14 -8.43 2.28
CA ASP A 80 1.10 -9.13 1.94
C ASP A 80 1.90 -8.42 0.84
N SER A 81 1.39 -7.32 0.27
CA SER A 81 2.07 -6.63 -0.83
C SER A 81 3.31 -5.86 -0.37
N CYS A 82 4.32 -5.77 -1.25
CA CYS A 82 5.54 -5.00 -0.99
C CYS A 82 5.23 -3.53 -0.66
N TYR A 83 4.18 -2.98 -1.30
CA TYR A 83 3.79 -1.59 -1.16
C TYR A 83 3.22 -1.32 0.23
N ILE A 84 2.22 -2.09 0.65
CA ILE A 84 1.59 -1.91 1.96
C ILE A 84 2.57 -2.18 3.08
N ASN A 85 3.38 -3.25 3.01
CA ASN A 85 4.42 -3.48 4.01
C ASN A 85 5.42 -2.32 4.11
N GLY A 86 5.85 -1.75 2.98
CA GLY A 86 6.74 -0.60 2.96
C GLY A 86 6.11 0.68 3.54
N VAL A 87 4.80 0.86 3.39
CA VAL A 87 4.05 1.94 4.04
C VAL A 87 3.96 1.71 5.55
N GLU A 88 3.62 0.48 5.96
CA GLU A 88 3.45 0.12 7.37
C GLU A 88 4.74 0.32 8.19
N MET A 89 5.90 0.08 7.58
CA MET A 89 7.22 0.33 8.20
C MET A 89 7.55 1.82 8.37
N GLN A 90 6.85 2.72 7.67
CA GLN A 90 7.07 4.16 7.72
C GLN A 90 6.11 4.89 8.66
N PHE A 91 5.08 4.21 9.16
CA PHE A 91 4.28 4.76 10.26
C PHE A 91 5.11 4.83 11.54
N ALA A 92 4.95 5.92 12.29
CA ALA A 92 5.72 6.23 13.50
C ALA A 92 5.00 5.83 14.80
N ASP A 93 3.83 5.20 14.70
CA ASP A 93 2.90 4.85 15.80
C ASP A 93 2.73 3.35 16.06
#